data_AF-A0A954Z229-F1
#
_entry.id   AF-A0A954Z229-F1
#
_cell.length_a   1.000
_cell.length_b   1.000
_cell.length_c   1.000
_cell.angle_alpha   90.00
_cell.angle_beta   90.00
_cell.angle_gamma   90.00
#
_symmetry.space_group_name_H-M   'P 1'
#
loop_
_entity.id
_entity.type
_entity.pdbx_description
1 polymer ?
#
loop_
_entity_poly.entity_id
_entity_poly.type
_entity_poly.pdbx_seq_one_letter_code
_entity_poly.pdbx_strand_id
1 'polypeptide(L)'
;MGAALRESNHGTSRIRRLIVVAALTLSAGLTTYKAAVAPITYDEAYTYLRFARKHTGEILSDYEYPNNHILHTLAVRACTRLFGDDIWAIRLPGALGGV
;
A
#
# COMPACT_ATOMS: atom_id res chain seq x y z
N MET A 1 7.30 42.83 -20.66
CA MET A 1 7.60 42.21 -19.33
C MET A 1 6.80 40.92 -19.07
N GLY A 2 6.58 40.07 -20.09
CA GLY A 2 5.79 38.82 -19.94
C GLY A 2 6.55 37.53 -20.34
N ALA A 3 7.59 37.64 -21.18
CA ALA A 3 8.38 36.50 -21.62
C ALA A 3 9.33 35.95 -20.52
N ALA A 4 9.95 36.84 -19.73
CA ALA A 4 10.88 36.45 -18.66
C ALA A 4 10.20 35.71 -17.50
N LEU A 5 8.92 35.98 -17.21
CA LEU A 5 8.14 35.26 -16.20
C LEU A 5 7.68 33.87 -16.69
N ARG A 6 7.65 33.65 -18.01
CA ARG A 6 7.21 32.38 -18.61
C ARG A 6 8.33 31.34 -18.64
N GLU A 7 9.59 31.76 -18.77
CA GLU A 7 10.74 30.85 -18.71
C GLU A 7 11.06 30.38 -17.28
N SER A 8 10.90 31.23 -16.26
CA SER A 8 11.16 30.84 -14.86
C SER A 8 10.19 29.76 -14.34
N ASN A 9 8.95 29.75 -14.86
CA ASN A 9 7.93 28.76 -14.48
C ASN A 9 8.27 27.32 -14.91
N HIS A 10 9.02 27.14 -15.99
CA HIS A 10 9.36 25.81 -16.49
C HIS A 10 10.43 25.13 -15.62
N GLY A 11 11.42 25.89 -15.12
CA GLY A 11 12.44 25.39 -14.19
C GLY A 11 11.84 24.92 -12.86
N THR A 12 10.97 25.73 -12.26
CA THR A 12 10.25 25.38 -11.02
C THR A 12 9.33 24.17 -11.22
N SER A 13 8.72 24.02 -12.39
CA SER A 13 7.88 22.85 -12.71
C SER A 13 8.69 21.54 -12.82
N ARG A 14 9.92 21.60 -13.36
CA ARG A 14 10.82 20.45 -13.44
C ARG A 14 11.33 20.05 -12.06
N ILE A 15 11.76 21.02 -11.25
CA ILE A 15 12.21 20.76 -9.88
C ILE A 15 11.07 20.15 -9.04
N ARG A 16 9.84 20.67 -9.14
CA ARG A 16 8.67 20.10 -8.44
C ARG A 16 8.39 18.67 -8.88
N ARG A 17 8.48 18.37 -10.18
CA ARG A 17 8.33 16.99 -10.69
C ARG A 17 9.41 16.08 -10.16
N LEU A 18 10.67 16.53 -10.14
CA LEU A 18 11.78 15.75 -9.59
C LEU A 18 11.60 15.48 -8.10
N ILE A 19 11.15 16.47 -7.32
CA ILE A 19 10.84 16.29 -5.89
C ILE A 19 9.73 15.27 -5.71
N VAL A 20 8.65 15.34 -6.48
CA VAL A 20 7.53 14.38 -6.39
C VAL A 20 7.99 12.97 -6.74
N VAL A 21 8.73 12.81 -7.84
CA VAL A 21 9.26 11.49 -8.24
C VAL A 21 10.23 10.95 -7.20
N ALA A 22 11.12 11.77 -6.66
CA ALA A 22 12.03 11.38 -5.60
C ALA A 22 11.29 10.96 -4.33
N ALA A 23 10.25 11.70 -3.93
CA ALA A 23 9.41 11.38 -2.78
C ALA A 23 8.67 10.04 -2.98
N LEU A 24 8.02 9.83 -4.13
CA LEU A 24 7.33 8.57 -4.44
C LEU A 24 8.30 7.38 -4.45
N THR A 25 9.48 7.56 -5.07
CA THR A 25 10.51 6.51 -5.13
C THR A 25 11.03 6.16 -3.74
N LEU A 26 11.26 7.18 -2.90
CA LEU A 26 11.69 6.99 -1.51
C LEU A 26 10.60 6.28 -0.68
N SER A 27 9.35 6.72 -0.79
CA SER A 27 8.21 6.09 -0.10
C SER A 27 8.03 4.64 -0.51
N ALA A 28 8.10 4.34 -1.82
CA ALA A 28 8.04 2.98 -2.34
C ALA A 28 9.19 2.13 -1.79
N GLY A 29 10.42 2.63 -1.86
CA GLY A 29 11.60 1.91 -1.37
C GLY A 29 11.53 1.61 0.13
N LEU A 30 11.14 2.58 0.95
CA LEU A 30 10.97 2.39 2.40
C LEU A 30 9.87 1.37 2.72
N THR A 31 8.76 1.43 2.00
CA THR A 31 7.62 0.53 2.20
C THR A 31 7.96 -0.90 1.81
N THR A 32 8.63 -1.11 0.68
CA THR A 32 9.12 -2.43 0.25
C THR A 32 10.16 -2.99 1.23
N TYR A 33 11.11 -2.16 1.68
CA TYR A 33 12.10 -2.58 2.67
C TYR A 33 11.45 -3.03 3.98
N LYS A 34 10.50 -2.25 4.51
CA LYS A 34 9.73 -2.62 5.69
C LYS A 34 8.96 -3.92 5.48
N ALA A 35 8.32 -4.09 4.33
CA ALA A 35 7.57 -5.30 4.03
C ALA A 35 8.43 -6.56 4.06
N ALA A 36 9.69 -6.47 3.62
CA ALA A 36 10.63 -7.59 3.57
C ALA A 36 11.28 -7.91 4.93
N VAL A 37 11.59 -6.90 5.75
CA VAL A 37 12.42 -7.09 6.95
C VAL A 37 11.62 -7.09 8.26
N ALA A 38 10.53 -6.33 8.33
CA ALA A 38 9.81 -6.19 9.58
C ALA A 38 9.06 -7.49 9.95
N PRO A 39 9.07 -7.90 11.23
CA PRO A 39 8.24 -9.01 11.68
C PRO A 39 6.75 -8.68 11.49
N ILE A 40 5.91 -9.72 11.34
CA ILE A 40 4.46 -9.54 11.20
C ILE A 40 3.88 -8.88 12.46
N THR A 41 3.00 -7.90 12.28
CA THR A 41 2.32 -7.24 13.39
C THR A 41 1.09 -8.04 13.82
N TYR A 42 0.60 -7.77 15.04
CA TYR A 42 -0.60 -8.43 15.55
C TYR A 42 -1.82 -8.19 14.64
N ASP A 43 -2.05 -6.95 14.22
CA ASP A 43 -3.21 -6.62 13.38
C ASP A 43 -3.12 -7.24 11.97
N GLU A 44 -1.92 -7.34 11.39
CA GLU A 44 -1.68 -8.03 10.12
C GLU A 44 -2.00 -9.53 10.25
N ALA A 45 -1.44 -10.18 11.27
CA ALA A 45 -1.65 -11.60 11.54
C ALA A 45 -3.14 -11.88 11.84
N TYR A 46 -3.77 -11.05 12.65
CA TYR A 46 -5.18 -11.17 13.00
C TYR A 46 -6.07 -11.03 11.77
N THR A 47 -5.82 -10.02 10.92
CA THR A 47 -6.57 -9.82 9.67
C THR A 47 -6.46 -11.03 8.75
N TYR A 48 -5.26 -11.57 8.58
CA TYR A 48 -5.03 -12.74 7.74
C TYR A 48 -5.70 -14.00 8.30
N LEU A 49 -5.47 -14.30 9.58
CA LEU A 49 -5.95 -15.51 10.23
C LEU A 49 -7.47 -15.51 10.43
N ARG A 50 -8.05 -14.37 10.80
CA ARG A 50 -9.49 -14.27 11.09
C ARG A 50 -10.32 -14.05 9.84
N PHE A 51 -9.81 -13.34 8.84
CA PHE A 51 -10.62 -12.93 7.67
C PHE A 51 -10.02 -13.37 6.34
N ALA A 52 -8.82 -12.91 5.97
CA ALA A 52 -8.35 -13.04 4.58
C ALA A 52 -8.16 -14.49 4.10
N ARG A 53 -7.84 -15.42 5.02
CA ARG A 53 -7.74 -16.85 4.71
C ARG A 53 -9.08 -17.55 4.49
N LYS A 54 -10.18 -17.01 5.03
CA LYS A 54 -11.56 -17.57 4.93
C LYS A 54 -12.16 -17.38 3.54
N HIS A 55 -13.37 -17.90 3.29
CA HIS A 55 -14.02 -17.69 1.99
C HIS A 55 -14.44 -16.22 1.79
N THR A 56 -14.51 -15.76 0.55
CA THR A 56 -14.90 -14.38 0.21
C THR A 56 -16.28 -14.00 0.78
N GLY A 57 -17.21 -14.96 0.82
CA GLY A 57 -18.53 -14.76 1.42
C GLY A 57 -18.45 -14.41 2.90
N GLU A 58 -17.57 -15.08 3.66
CA GLU A 58 -17.37 -14.79 5.09
C GLU A 58 -16.76 -13.42 5.30
N ILE A 59 -15.82 -12.99 4.45
CA ILE A 59 -15.22 -11.64 4.53
C ILE A 59 -16.28 -10.55 4.34
N LEU A 60 -17.27 -10.78 3.47
CA LEU A 60 -18.34 -9.82 3.17
C LEU A 60 -19.45 -9.81 4.24
N SER A 61 -19.64 -10.91 4.98
CA SER A 61 -20.72 -11.05 5.96
C SER A 61 -20.28 -10.90 7.41
N ASP A 62 -18.97 -11.02 7.70
CA ASP A 62 -18.41 -10.98 9.05
C ASP A 62 -18.10 -9.52 9.45
N TYR A 63 -18.95 -8.95 10.29
CA TYR A 63 -18.83 -7.61 10.87
C TYR A 63 -18.56 -7.65 12.38
N GLU A 64 -18.14 -8.82 12.90
CA GLU A 64 -18.00 -9.03 14.35
C GLU A 64 -16.88 -8.18 14.96
N TYR A 65 -15.78 -7.99 14.22
CA TYR A 65 -14.64 -7.19 14.67
C TYR A 65 -14.27 -6.09 13.67
N PRO A 66 -13.84 -4.92 14.17
CA PRO A 66 -13.54 -3.75 13.33
C PRO A 66 -12.33 -3.95 12.43
N ASN A 67 -11.45 -4.90 12.74
CA ASN A 67 -10.28 -5.24 11.91
C ASN A 67 -10.65 -5.73 10.50
N ASN A 68 -11.90 -6.12 10.25
CA ASN A 68 -12.33 -6.49 8.90
C ASN A 68 -12.64 -5.26 8.04
N HIS A 69 -11.59 -4.57 7.60
CA HIS A 69 -11.71 -3.58 6.53
C HIS A 69 -11.91 -4.29 5.19
N ILE A 70 -13.17 -4.58 4.83
CA ILE A 70 -13.57 -5.47 3.72
C ILE A 70 -12.72 -5.29 2.45
N LEU A 71 -12.58 -4.05 1.94
CA LEU A 71 -11.79 -3.78 0.74
C LEU A 71 -10.33 -4.22 0.90
N HIS A 72 -9.72 -3.86 2.04
CA HIS A 72 -8.36 -4.24 2.36
C HIS A 72 -8.23 -5.75 2.54
N THR A 73 -9.11 -6.38 3.31
CA THR A 73 -9.13 -7.84 3.53
C THR A 73 -9.26 -8.62 2.22
N LEU A 74 -10.10 -8.15 1.29
CA LEU A 74 -10.25 -8.75 -0.04
C LEU A 74 -8.98 -8.60 -0.88
N ALA A 75 -8.31 -7.45 -0.82
CA ALA A 75 -7.05 -7.24 -1.49
C ALA A 75 -5.93 -8.13 -0.91
N VAL A 76 -5.88 -8.29 0.42
CA VAL A 76 -4.95 -9.22 1.11
C VAL A 76 -5.21 -10.65 0.66
N ARG A 77 -6.48 -11.06 0.59
CA ARG A 77 -6.86 -12.37 0.06
C ARG A 77 -6.42 -12.55 -1.39
N ALA A 78 -6.65 -11.57 -2.26
CA ALA A 78 -6.25 -11.65 -3.65
C ALA A 78 -4.73 -11.80 -3.80
N CYS A 79 -3.96 -10.99 -3.06
CA CYS A 79 -2.50 -11.07 -3.07
C CYS A 79 -2.01 -12.41 -2.53
N THR A 80 -2.56 -12.90 -1.42
CA THR A 80 -2.14 -14.18 -0.84
C THR A 80 -2.55 -15.40 -1.68
N ARG A 81 -3.61 -15.27 -2.49
CA ARG A 81 -3.99 -16.28 -3.50
C ARG A 81 -3.07 -16.31 -4.72
N LEU A 82 -2.51 -15.16 -5.10
CA LEU A 82 -1.62 -15.04 -6.27
C LEU A 82 -0.16 -15.34 -5.93
N PHE A 83 0.28 -14.95 -4.73
CA PHE A 83 1.69 -14.94 -4.34
C PHE A 83 2.02 -15.87 -3.16
N GLY A 84 1.02 -16.53 -2.57
CA GLY A 84 1.19 -17.35 -1.36
C GLY A 84 0.97 -16.56 -0.07
N ASP A 85 1.15 -17.22 1.07
CA ASP A 85 0.86 -16.69 2.40
C ASP A 85 2.07 -16.01 3.09
N ASP A 86 3.08 -15.66 2.32
CA ASP A 86 4.23 -14.89 2.80
C ASP A 86 3.82 -13.52 3.35
N ILE A 87 4.58 -13.02 4.34
CA ILE A 87 4.33 -11.74 5.02
C ILE A 87 4.31 -10.57 4.02
N TRP A 88 5.18 -10.60 3.00
CA TRP A 88 5.23 -9.55 2.00
C TRP A 88 3.95 -9.50 1.14
N ALA A 89 3.32 -10.65 0.85
CA ALA A 89 2.08 -10.73 0.09
C ALA A 89 0.89 -10.19 0.90
N ILE A 90 0.88 -10.42 2.22
CA ILE A 90 -0.11 -9.84 3.15
C ILE A 90 0.00 -8.31 3.17
N ARG A 91 1.22 -7.77 3.09
CA ARG A 91 1.48 -6.32 3.15
C ARG A 91 1.28 -5.60 1.83
N LEU A 92 1.28 -6.32 0.70
CA LEU A 92 1.25 -5.74 -0.64
C LEU A 92 0.09 -4.75 -0.86
N PRO A 93 -1.16 -5.01 -0.43
CA PRO A 93 -2.25 -4.04 -0.57
C PRO A 93 -2.02 -2.75 0.22
N GLY A 94 -1.53 -2.86 1.46
CA GLY A 94 -1.23 -1.70 2.30
C GLY A 94 -0.05 -0.91 1.75
N ALA A 95 0.95 -1.60 1.20
CA ALA A 95 2.10 -0.98 0.57
C ALA A 95 1.72 -0.18 -0.67
N LEU A 96 0.85 -0.72 -1.53
CA LEU A 96 0.38 -0.04 -2.73
C LEU A 96 -0.56 1.14 -2.44
N GLY A 97 -1.38 1.04 -1.38
CA GLY A 97 -2.29 2.13 -1.00
C GLY A 97 -1.62 3.29 -0.26
N GLY A 98 -0.42 3.09 0.29
CA GLY A 98 0.30 4.08 1.09
C GLY A 98 1.36 4.90 0.34
N VAL A 99 1.70 4.53 -0.90
CA VAL A 99 2.66 5.21 -1.77
C VAL A 99 1.95 6.18 -2.70
#